data_AF-A0A1G0S097-F1
#
_entry.id   AF-A0A1G0S097-F1
#
_cell.length_a   1.000
_cell.length_b   1.000
_cell.length_c   1.000
_cell.angle_alpha   90.00
_cell.angle_beta   90.00
_cell.angle_gamma   90.00
#
_symmetry.space_group_name_H-M   'P 1'
#
loop_
_entity.id
_entity.type
_entity.pdbx_description
1 polymer ?
#
loop_
_entity_poly.entity_id
_entity_poly.type
_entity_poly.pdbx_seq_one_letter_code
_entity_poly.pdbx_strand_id
1 'polypeptide(L)' 'MLKLELNLSEEDVKAVIDALERYVSELGMEIADTDTMDYREKLKSQRISIHKALDQIKGKVSE' A
#
# COMPACT_ATOMS: atom_id res chain seq x y z
N MET A 1 -5.81 1.36 19.24
CA MET A 1 -5.20 0.73 18.04
C MET A 1 -6.12 -0.42 17.62
N LEU A 2 -6.56 -0.45 16.36
CA LEU A 2 -7.40 -1.53 15.84
C LEU A 2 -6.49 -2.56 15.16
N LYS A 3 -6.76 -3.86 15.35
CA LYS A 3 -6.01 -4.97 14.74
C LYS A 3 -6.91 -5.74 13.80
N LEU A 4 -6.40 -6.06 12.62
CA LEU A 4 -7.00 -6.97 11.65
C LEU A 4 -6.07 -8.16 11.47
N GLU A 5 -6.61 -9.38 11.54
CA GLU A 5 -5.89 -10.62 11.26
C GLU A 5 -6.55 -11.33 10.10
N LEU A 6 -5.74 -11.82 9.16
CA LEU A 6 -6.18 -12.54 7.97
C LEU A 6 -5.44 -13.88 7.93
N ASN A 7 -6.17 -14.96 7.65
CA ASN A 7 -5.58 -16.28 7.42
C ASN A 7 -5.50 -16.48 5.90
N LEU A 8 -4.32 -16.23 5.34
CA LEU A 8 -4.06 -16.30 3.90
C LEU A 8 -3.01 -17.38 3.62
N SER A 9 -3.07 -17.98 2.43
CA SER A 9 -1.98 -18.83 1.95
C SER A 9 -0.75 -17.99 1.58
N GLU A 10 0.42 -18.61 1.42
CA GLU A 10 1.63 -17.92 0.95
C GLU A 10 1.43 -17.28 -0.43
N GLU A 11 0.68 -17.96 -1.31
CA GLU A 11 0.34 -17.46 -2.65
C GLU A 11 -0.56 -16.23 -2.57
N ASP A 12 -1.58 -16.25 -1.69
CA ASP A 12 -2.46 -15.11 -1.46
C ASP A 12 -1.69 -13.92 -0.86
N VAL A 13 -0.78 -14.18 0.08
CA VAL A 13 0.07 -13.13 0.67
C VAL A 13 0.93 -12.48 -0.42
N LYS A 14 1.54 -13.27 -1.30
CA LYS A 14 2.31 -12.76 -2.43
C LYS A 14 1.44 -11.93 -3.38
N ALA A 15 0.24 -12.42 -3.72
CA ALA A 15 -0.70 -11.70 -4.56
C ALA A 15 -1.12 -10.35 -3.95
N VAL A 16 -1.35 -10.30 -2.63
CA VAL A 16 -1.65 -9.06 -1.91
C VAL A 16 -0.46 -8.10 -1.94
N ILE A 17 0.77 -8.58 -1.68
CA ILE A 17 1.97 -7.75 -1.77
C ILE A 17 2.09 -7.16 -3.18
N ASP A 18 2.04 -8.00 -4.22
CA ASP A 18 2.17 -7.57 -5.61
C ASP A 18 1.11 -6.53 -6.00
N ALA A 19 -0.14 -6.73 -5.56
CA ALA A 19 -1.23 -5.78 -5.82
C ALA A 19 -1.00 -4.43 -5.12
N LEU A 20 -0.57 -4.43 -3.87
CA LEU A 20 -0.28 -3.20 -3.13
C LEU A 20 0.94 -2.47 -3.68
N GLU A 21 1.98 -3.17 -4.14
CA GLU A 21 3.15 -2.56 -4.80
C GLU A 21 2.77 -1.86 -6.10
N ARG A 22 1.96 -2.52 -6.95
CA ARG A 22 1.44 -1.92 -8.19
C ARG A 22 0.64 -0.66 -7.88
N TYR A 23 -0.26 -0.73 -6.91
CA TYR A 23 -1.06 0.42 -6.52
C TYR A 23 -0.21 1.59 -5.98
N VAL A 24 0.86 1.32 -5.22
CA VAL A 24 1.81 2.36 -4.78
C VAL A 24 2.51 3.03 -5.97
N SER A 25 2.85 2.26 -7.00
CA SER A 25 3.42 2.79 -8.24
C SER A 25 2.42 3.67 -9.00
N GLU A 26 1.17 3.21 -9.12
CA GLU A 26 0.08 3.97 -9.74
C GLU A 26 -0.20 5.29 -9.03
N LEU A 27 -0.27 5.28 -7.70
CA LEU A 27 -0.39 6.50 -6.89
C LEU A 27 0.80 7.44 -7.12
N GLY A 28 2.00 6.91 -7.33
CA GLY A 28 3.18 7.71 -7.66
C GLY A 28 3.02 8.47 -8.98
N MET A 29 2.49 7.80 -10.02
CA MET A 29 2.16 8.41 -11.30
C MET A 29 1.03 9.44 -11.16
N GLU A 30 -0.07 9.09 -10.48
CA GLU A 30 -1.21 9.98 -10.29
C GLU A 30 -0.84 11.25 -9.49
N ILE A 31 0.03 11.13 -8.49
CA ILE A 31 0.56 12.29 -7.74
C ILE A 31 1.33 13.24 -8.65
N ALA A 32 2.12 12.70 -9.58
CA ALA A 32 2.90 13.50 -10.52
C ALA A 32 1.99 14.23 -11.52
N ASP A 33 0.91 13.58 -11.96
CA ASP A 33 -0.03 14.08 -12.96
C ASP A 33 -1.15 14.97 -12.36
N THR A 34 -1.29 15.03 -11.03
CA THR A 34 -2.34 15.79 -10.36
C THR A 34 -1.94 17.25 -10.13
N ASP A 35 -2.64 18.20 -10.77
CA ASP A 35 -2.39 19.64 -10.58
C ASP A 35 -3.06 20.25 -9.34
N THR A 36 -4.13 19.63 -8.83
CA THR A 36 -4.86 20.15 -7.66
C THR A 36 -4.15 19.78 -6.37
N MET A 37 -3.63 20.76 -5.64
CA MET A 37 -2.85 20.53 -4.41
C MET A 37 -3.58 19.67 -3.38
N ASP A 38 -4.84 19.98 -3.07
CA ASP A 38 -5.62 19.24 -2.07
C ASP A 38 -5.81 17.77 -2.44
N TYR A 39 -6.02 17.49 -3.72
CA TYR A 39 -6.14 16.11 -4.21
C TYR A 39 -4.78 15.40 -4.17
N ARG A 40 -3.71 16.08 -4.59
CA ARG A 40 -2.34 15.56 -4.51
C ARG A 40 -1.94 15.18 -3.08
N GLU A 41 -2.31 15.97 -2.07
CA GLU A 41 -2.03 15.66 -0.67
C GLU A 41 -2.83 14.44 -0.17
N LYS A 42 -4.08 14.26 -0.63
CA LYS A 42 -4.85 13.04 -0.34
C LYS A 42 -4.17 11.80 -0.93
N LEU A 43 -3.72 11.86 -2.17
CA LEU A 43 -3.00 10.76 -2.83
C LEU A 43 -1.69 10.42 -2.09
N LYS A 44 -0.92 11.43 -1.67
CA LYS A 44 0.28 11.23 -0.84
C LYS A 44 -0.05 10.53 0.48
N SER A 45 -1.10 10.97 1.18
CA SER A 45 -1.54 10.36 2.44
C SER A 45 -1.95 8.90 2.28
N GLN A 46 -2.67 8.60 1.19
CA GLN A 46 -3.02 7.22 0.82
C GLN A 46 -1.77 6.39 0.53
N ARG A 47 -0.85 6.90 -0.29
CA ARG A 47 0.41 6.21 -0.62
C ARG A 47 1.21 5.87 0.62
N ILE A 48 1.33 6.79 1.58
CA ILE A 48 2.00 6.55 2.87
C ILE A 48 1.30 5.44 3.66
N SER A 49 -0.03 5.47 3.73
CA SER A 49 -0.79 4.46 4.47
C SER A 49 -0.61 3.06 3.89
N ILE A 50 -0.64 2.93 2.56
CA ILE A 50 -0.41 1.65 1.88
C ILE A 50 1.04 1.18 2.07
N HIS A 51 2.03 2.08 1.98
CA HIS A 51 3.43 1.71 2.20
C HIS A 51 3.66 1.13 3.60
N LYS A 52 3.07 1.76 4.63
CA LYS A 52 3.14 1.25 6.01
C LYS A 52 2.50 -0.13 6.16
N ALA A 53 1.36 -0.37 5.51
CA ALA A 53 0.72 -1.69 5.52
C ALA A 53 1.60 -2.74 4.83
N LEU A 54 2.21 -2.38 3.70
CA LEU A 54 3.10 -3.24 2.93
C LEU A 54 4.36 -3.62 3.72
N ASP A 55 4.97 -2.66 4.43
CA ASP A 55 6.10 -2.91 5.32
C ASP A 55 5.73 -3.88 6.46
N GLN A 56 4.54 -3.72 7.05
CA GLN A 56 4.06 -4.63 8.09
C GLN A 56 3.81 -6.05 7.58
N ILE A 57 3.27 -6.20 6.37
CA ILE A 57 3.04 -7.51 5.75
C ILE A 57 4.39 -8.17 5.45
N LYS A 58 5.33 -7.46 4.80
CA LYS A 58 6.66 -8.01 4.47
C LYS A 58 7.50 -8.36 5.70
N GLY A 59 7.42 -7.55 6.75
CA GLY A 59 8.08 -7.84 8.02
C GLY A 59 7.60 -9.15 8.64
N LYS A 60 6.29 -9.42 8.59
CA LYS A 60 5.67 -10.66 9.09
C LYS A 60 5.97 -11.90 8.24
N VAL A 61 6.24 -11.74 6.95
CA VAL A 61 6.62 -12.85 6.05
C VAL A 61 8.09 -13.27 6.27
N SER A 62 8.90 -12.38 6.84
CA SER A 62 10.33 -12.63 7.08
C SER A 62 10.63 -13.20 8.48
N GLU A 63 9.61 -13.35 9.33
CA GLU A 63 9.65 -13.98 10.66
C GLU A 63 9.30 -15.47 10.59
#